data_AF-A0AAV2Z8G6-F1
#
_entry.id   AF-A0AAV2Z8G6-F1
#
_cell.length_a   1.000
_cell.length_b   1.000
_cell.length_c   1.000
_cell.angle_alpha   90.00
_cell.angle_beta   90.00
_cell.angle_gamma   90.00
#
_symmetry.space_group_name_H-M   'P 1'
#
loop_
_entity.id
_entity.type
_entity.pdbx_description
1 polymer ?
#
loop_
_entity_poly.entity_id
_entity_poly.type
_entity_poly.pdbx_seq_one_letter_code
_entity_poly.pdbx_strand_id
1 'polypeptide(L)'
;MLKNTVETKEGEEPKVLTDPYRLYNLDVFEYELDVPMTLYGSIPVLVAPDAKSTVGVFWHNPSETFVDIETKADGSKKSHWLSESGVLDLFFLVDSDYYVHKEATELGLYVKDEQGKDFDGWCWPGSSSYVDFTSLKARRWWSGLFRYEKYEGSTKHLYTWNDMNEPSVFNGPEVSMRKGCSNLDGVEHREWHNLYGYYLQQASMEGQLVRQLPHALTEKDADIPVTSSMVRPFVLSRAFYAGSQRFGAIWTGDNTAEWGHLKYATKMLLSMSVAGLTFVGADVGGFFGNPDTELLTRWYQAATLQPFFRGHAHHDSNRREPWLFGEPHTSRLRDAIRTRYALLPYIYTLFQACSAKGLPVMRPLWMHFAQNPESFTEEDEFLLGQDLLVKPITSAGVTETSVFLPGDVWYAVFDGYKRYVGGKTHDAVPAPLEYSPVFQRGGSVLPRKNRVRRSSVLMKNDPLTLVVALDSKSQAHGSLYLDDEQSFAYEKDSAFTQVQYAVDRDGMTSTIVHKQFVSAVWIERVEIVGFQGKTPSRVLLADQTPLETQYDAVRDVLVVRKPGVLAADAWTLHFQW
;
A
#
# COMPACT_ATOMS: atom_id res chain seq x y z
N MET A 1 6.50 10.56 -13.91
CA MET A 1 7.82 10.00 -14.24
C MET A 1 8.89 10.75 -13.46
N LEU A 2 10.13 10.25 -13.42
CA LEU A 2 11.28 11.09 -13.01
C LEU A 2 11.56 12.17 -14.05
N LYS A 3 11.96 13.36 -13.58
CA LYS A 3 12.43 14.48 -14.41
C LYS A 3 13.87 14.23 -14.87
N ASN A 4 14.29 14.93 -15.93
CA ASN A 4 15.72 15.11 -16.19
C ASN A 4 16.28 16.11 -15.16
N THR A 5 17.41 15.77 -14.54
CA THR A 5 18.23 16.69 -13.73
C THR A 5 19.29 17.38 -14.58
N VAL A 6 19.69 16.75 -15.71
CA VAL A 6 20.67 17.25 -16.66
C VAL A 6 20.14 17.18 -18.11
N GLU A 7 20.44 18.20 -18.90
CA GLU A 7 20.25 18.25 -20.36
C GLU A 7 21.62 18.32 -21.07
N THR A 8 21.90 17.41 -22.00
CA THR A 8 23.08 17.48 -22.88
C THR A 8 22.62 17.55 -24.33
N LYS A 9 23.03 18.59 -25.07
CA LYS A 9 22.79 18.71 -26.51
C LYS A 9 24.02 18.28 -27.31
N GLU A 10 23.82 17.90 -28.55
CA GLU A 10 24.91 17.40 -29.41
C GLU A 10 25.94 18.50 -29.69
N GLY A 11 27.13 18.37 -29.10
CA GLY A 11 28.22 19.36 -29.19
C GLY A 11 28.24 20.43 -28.09
N GLU A 12 27.31 20.40 -27.11
CA GLU A 12 27.29 21.29 -25.95
C GLU A 12 27.76 20.57 -24.67
N GLU A 13 28.23 21.31 -23.67
CA GLU A 13 28.50 20.75 -22.33
C GLU A 13 27.19 20.44 -21.59
N PRO A 14 27.17 19.44 -20.67
CA PRO A 14 25.97 19.09 -19.91
C PRO A 14 25.49 20.24 -19.02
N LYS A 15 24.22 20.64 -19.21
CA LYS A 15 23.56 21.70 -18.46
C LYS A 15 22.72 21.10 -17.33
N VAL A 16 23.01 21.51 -16.10
CA VAL A 16 22.14 21.23 -14.94
C VAL A 16 20.80 21.96 -15.10
N LEU A 17 19.70 21.25 -14.90
CA LEU A 17 18.33 21.75 -14.93
C LEU A 17 17.77 21.97 -13.52
N THR A 18 18.14 21.09 -12.59
CA THR A 18 17.71 21.04 -11.19
C THR A 18 18.69 20.12 -10.43
N ASP A 19 18.70 20.19 -9.10
CA ASP A 19 19.49 19.29 -8.27
C ASP A 19 19.16 17.80 -8.53
N PRO A 20 20.13 16.87 -8.33
CA PRO A 20 19.90 15.43 -8.41
C PRO A 20 18.88 14.95 -7.38
N TYR A 21 18.20 13.83 -7.66
CA TYR A 21 17.32 13.18 -6.69
C TYR A 21 18.14 12.68 -5.50
N ARG A 22 17.78 13.10 -4.28
CA ARG A 22 18.51 12.79 -3.05
C ARG A 22 17.81 11.65 -2.27
N LEU A 23 18.58 10.67 -1.82
CA LEU A 23 18.15 9.52 -1.03
C LEU A 23 18.87 9.54 0.34
N TYR A 24 18.28 10.28 1.28
CA TYR A 24 18.76 10.46 2.64
C TYR A 24 17.52 10.70 3.52
N ASN A 25 17.16 9.75 4.37
CA ASN A 25 15.91 9.78 5.13
C ASN A 25 15.84 11.03 6.06
N LEU A 26 15.03 12.04 5.72
CA LEU A 26 14.93 13.28 6.50
C LEU A 26 13.49 13.58 6.96
N ASP A 27 13.40 14.19 8.14
CA ASP A 27 12.15 14.72 8.70
C ASP A 27 11.85 16.11 8.12
N VAL A 28 11.23 16.12 6.94
CA VAL A 28 10.95 17.36 6.21
C VAL A 28 9.61 17.94 6.67
N PHE A 29 9.67 18.98 7.51
CA PHE A 29 8.52 19.79 7.90
C PHE A 29 7.92 20.54 6.69
N GLU A 30 6.59 20.53 6.56
CA GLU A 30 5.82 21.21 5.48
C GLU A 30 6.44 21.03 4.06
N TYR A 31 6.71 19.78 3.67
CA TYR A 31 7.46 19.48 2.45
C TYR A 31 6.83 20.02 1.15
N GLU A 32 7.65 20.65 0.30
CA GLU A 32 7.23 21.16 -1.01
C GLU A 32 6.93 20.04 -2.03
N LEU A 33 6.10 20.36 -3.02
CA LEU A 33 5.73 19.45 -4.11
C LEU A 33 6.66 19.61 -5.32
N ASP A 34 6.79 18.55 -6.11
CA ASP A 34 7.47 18.52 -7.42
C ASP A 34 9.00 18.79 -7.43
N VAL A 35 9.63 18.88 -6.26
CA VAL A 35 11.09 19.04 -6.06
C VAL A 35 11.84 17.69 -6.04
N PRO A 36 13.16 17.66 -6.33
CA PRO A 36 14.01 16.46 -6.19
C PRO A 36 14.53 16.23 -4.77
N MET A 37 14.15 17.11 -3.82
CA MET A 37 14.52 17.03 -2.41
C MET A 37 14.11 15.69 -1.81
N THR A 38 14.92 15.20 -0.88
CA THR A 38 14.67 13.95 -0.18
C THR A 38 13.53 14.07 0.84
N LEU A 39 13.04 12.94 1.32
CA LEU A 39 11.95 12.82 2.30
C LEU A 39 12.29 11.68 3.28
N TYR A 40 11.32 11.30 4.11
CA TYR A 40 11.46 10.35 5.22
C TYR A 40 12.05 8.97 4.89
N GLY A 41 12.04 8.52 3.63
CA GLY A 41 12.42 7.14 3.29
C GLY A 41 12.98 6.96 1.87
N SER A 42 13.95 6.06 1.75
CA SER A 42 14.77 5.87 0.55
C SER A 42 14.75 4.41 0.07
N ILE A 43 14.36 4.18 -1.19
CA ILE A 43 14.62 2.90 -1.86
C ILE A 43 15.44 3.17 -3.14
N PRO A 44 16.72 2.75 -3.19
CA PRO A 44 17.58 2.95 -4.35
C PRO A 44 17.30 1.92 -5.47
N VAL A 45 16.04 1.87 -5.93
CA VAL A 45 15.58 1.05 -7.06
C VAL A 45 15.02 1.95 -8.14
N LEU A 46 15.56 1.85 -9.35
CA LEU A 46 15.08 2.56 -10.54
C LEU A 46 14.62 1.55 -11.58
N VAL A 47 13.43 1.77 -12.14
CA VAL A 47 12.83 0.92 -13.18
C VAL A 47 12.60 1.76 -14.44
N ALA A 48 13.01 1.22 -15.59
CA ALA A 48 12.83 1.78 -16.91
C ALA A 48 12.02 0.82 -17.78
N PRO A 49 10.69 1.03 -17.91
CA PRO A 49 9.83 0.25 -18.79
C PRO A 49 9.79 0.81 -20.22
N ASP A 50 9.68 -0.07 -21.21
CA ASP A 50 9.42 0.24 -22.61
C ASP A 50 8.41 -0.77 -23.22
N ALA A 51 7.99 -0.57 -24.47
CA ALA A 51 6.96 -1.42 -25.11
C ALA A 51 7.42 -2.85 -25.45
N LYS A 52 8.72 -3.14 -25.39
CA LYS A 52 9.34 -4.44 -25.69
C LYS A 52 10.01 -5.07 -24.47
N SER A 53 10.51 -4.25 -23.54
CA SER A 53 11.23 -4.72 -22.36
C SER A 53 10.92 -3.90 -21.11
N THR A 54 11.38 -4.35 -19.94
CA THR A 54 11.46 -3.53 -18.74
C THR A 54 12.71 -3.93 -17.99
N VAL A 55 13.55 -2.96 -17.69
CA VAL A 55 14.81 -3.16 -16.96
C VAL A 55 14.79 -2.36 -15.67
N GLY A 56 15.66 -2.72 -14.73
CA GLY A 56 15.82 -1.96 -13.50
C GLY A 56 17.18 -2.19 -12.86
N VAL A 57 17.58 -1.26 -12.01
CA VAL A 57 18.78 -1.32 -11.18
C VAL A 57 18.39 -1.19 -9.72
N PHE A 58 19.01 -2.02 -8.87
CA PHE A 58 18.97 -1.87 -7.42
C PHE A 58 20.38 -1.53 -6.95
N TRP A 59 20.57 -0.29 -6.51
CA TRP A 59 21.85 0.22 -6.04
C TRP A 59 21.93 0.06 -4.52
N HIS A 60 22.40 -1.11 -4.07
CA HIS A 60 22.40 -1.47 -2.65
C HIS A 60 23.52 -0.77 -1.85
N ASN A 61 23.38 0.55 -1.65
CA ASN A 61 24.17 1.33 -0.70
C ASN A 61 23.23 2.16 0.20
N PRO A 62 23.25 1.98 1.54
CA PRO A 62 22.38 2.68 2.47
C PRO A 62 22.92 4.03 2.96
N SER A 63 24.08 4.47 2.47
CA SER A 63 24.60 5.82 2.72
C SER A 63 23.75 6.89 2.02
N GLU A 64 23.98 8.17 2.32
CA GLU A 64 23.48 9.27 1.48
C GLU A 64 23.83 9.00 0.01
N THR A 65 22.81 9.07 -0.86
CA THR A 65 22.93 8.74 -2.27
C THR A 65 22.25 9.78 -3.15
N PHE A 66 22.93 10.24 -4.19
CA PHE A 66 22.41 11.17 -5.20
C PHE A 66 22.24 10.46 -6.55
N VAL A 67 21.14 10.76 -7.25
CA VAL A 67 20.79 10.17 -8.54
C VAL A 67 20.46 11.25 -9.58
N ASP A 68 21.39 11.45 -10.51
CA ASP A 68 21.15 12.25 -11.72
C ASP A 68 20.39 11.44 -12.77
N ILE A 69 19.52 12.10 -13.53
CA ILE A 69 18.75 11.55 -14.64
C ILE A 69 18.93 12.42 -15.89
N GLU A 70 19.36 11.81 -16.98
CA GLU A 70 19.58 12.43 -18.29
C GLU A 70 18.77 11.67 -19.34
N THR A 71 18.09 12.40 -20.24
CA THR A 71 17.58 11.84 -21.51
C THR A 71 18.36 12.47 -22.64
N LYS A 72 19.05 11.64 -23.43
CA LYS A 72 19.92 12.08 -24.54
C LYS A 72 19.11 12.38 -25.81
N ALA A 73 19.78 13.00 -26.78
CA ALA A 73 19.22 13.33 -28.10
C ALA A 73 18.71 12.10 -28.91
N ASP A 74 19.26 10.90 -28.66
CA ASP A 74 18.79 9.63 -29.25
C ASP A 74 17.56 9.03 -28.53
N GLY A 75 17.05 9.71 -27.49
CA GLY A 75 15.95 9.24 -26.65
C GLY A 75 16.37 8.24 -25.55
N SER A 76 17.62 7.80 -25.53
CA SER A 76 18.12 6.91 -24.47
C SER A 76 18.24 7.64 -23.13
N LYS A 77 18.03 6.91 -22.03
CA LYS A 77 18.12 7.44 -20.67
C LYS A 77 19.41 6.96 -19.99
N LYS A 78 20.05 7.87 -19.26
CA LYS A 78 21.22 7.62 -18.41
C LYS A 78 20.88 8.04 -16.98
N SER A 79 21.25 7.20 -16.02
CA SER A 79 21.27 7.57 -14.60
C SER A 79 22.70 7.54 -14.08
N HIS A 80 23.06 8.46 -13.19
CA HIS A 80 24.37 8.51 -12.55
C HIS A 80 24.17 8.52 -11.02
N TRP A 81 24.79 7.55 -10.34
CA TRP A 81 24.58 7.26 -8.92
C TRP A 81 25.87 7.53 -8.16
N LEU A 82 25.77 8.31 -7.09
CA LEU A 82 26.87 8.63 -6.19
C LEU A 82 26.43 8.33 -4.75
N SER A 83 27.16 7.49 -4.02
CA SER A 83 26.91 7.21 -2.60
C SER A 83 28.13 7.52 -1.75
N GLU A 84 27.92 7.88 -0.49
CA GLU A 84 28.99 8.39 0.38
C GLU A 84 30.00 7.32 0.86
N SER A 85 29.57 6.10 1.24
CA SER A 85 30.36 5.27 2.18
C SER A 85 29.92 3.78 2.36
N GLY A 86 30.40 3.11 3.42
CA GLY A 86 30.15 1.71 3.87
C GLY A 86 31.47 0.98 4.29
N VAL A 87 31.61 0.18 5.36
CA VAL A 87 30.74 -0.44 6.41
C VAL A 87 31.68 -0.82 7.59
N LEU A 88 31.47 -0.78 8.94
CA LEU A 88 30.47 -0.32 9.96
C LEU A 88 31.15 -0.52 11.39
N ASP A 89 30.75 -0.28 12.67
CA ASP A 89 29.57 0.09 13.51
C ASP A 89 29.83 1.13 14.77
N LEU A 90 29.60 0.91 16.12
CA LEU A 90 30.20 1.48 17.45
C LEU A 90 29.36 1.98 18.76
N PHE A 91 29.11 1.19 19.85
CA PHE A 91 28.01 1.29 20.89
C PHE A 91 27.72 2.62 21.71
N PHE A 92 26.47 2.88 22.20
CA PHE A 92 26.10 4.01 23.13
C PHE A 92 25.22 3.79 24.45
N LEU A 93 25.11 4.82 25.36
CA LEU A 93 24.17 5.11 26.53
C LEU A 93 23.65 6.61 26.57
N VAL A 94 23.08 7.37 27.58
CA VAL A 94 22.64 7.25 29.01
C VAL A 94 21.62 8.37 29.47
N ASP A 95 20.70 8.04 30.40
CA ASP A 95 19.84 8.83 31.34
C ASP A 95 19.48 7.90 32.54
N SER A 96 19.19 8.44 33.73
CA SER A 96 19.34 7.69 35.00
C SER A 96 18.09 7.07 35.64
N ASP A 97 16.90 7.68 35.53
CA ASP A 97 15.75 7.31 36.40
C ASP A 97 14.60 6.56 35.69
N TYR A 98 14.49 6.60 34.36
CA TYR A 98 13.48 5.81 33.64
C TYR A 98 13.94 4.34 33.48
N TYR A 99 13.12 3.37 33.89
CA TYR A 99 13.54 1.95 33.97
C TYR A 99 14.01 1.37 32.62
N VAL A 100 13.33 1.68 31.51
CA VAL A 100 13.73 1.25 30.16
C VAL A 100 15.07 1.87 29.82
N HIS A 101 15.28 3.15 30.18
CA HIS A 101 16.54 3.81 29.93
C HIS A 101 17.68 3.17 30.72
N LYS A 102 17.48 2.99 32.02
CA LYS A 102 18.44 2.35 32.91
C LYS A 102 18.81 0.93 32.44
N GLU A 103 17.83 0.12 32.04
CA GLU A 103 18.06 -1.24 31.51
C GLU A 103 18.91 -1.21 30.23
N ALA A 104 18.67 -0.26 29.31
CA ALA A 104 19.51 -0.10 28.12
C ALA A 104 20.88 0.55 28.37
N THR A 105 21.04 1.35 29.43
CA THR A 105 22.33 1.88 29.89
C THR A 105 23.19 0.79 30.51
N GLU A 106 22.62 0.00 31.43
CA GLU A 106 23.30 -1.13 32.07
C GLU A 106 23.69 -2.22 31.06
N LEU A 107 22.97 -2.31 29.93
CA LEU A 107 23.27 -3.21 28.82
C LEU A 107 24.11 -2.57 27.69
N GLY A 108 24.24 -1.24 27.62
CA GLY A 108 24.90 -0.47 26.55
C GLY A 108 24.30 -0.75 25.16
N LEU A 109 23.22 -0.06 24.78
CA LEU A 109 22.37 -0.39 23.60
C LEU A 109 21.98 0.77 22.67
N TYR A 110 22.45 2.00 22.92
CA TYR A 110 22.08 3.19 22.13
C TYR A 110 23.00 3.40 20.92
N VAL A 111 22.75 4.46 20.12
CA VAL A 111 23.66 5.06 19.06
C VAL A 111 25.97 6.96 19.58
N LYS A 112 27.27 6.89 19.09
CA LYS A 112 28.44 7.69 19.50
C LYS A 112 28.26 9.19 19.27
N ASP A 113 28.78 9.97 20.19
CA ASP A 113 29.43 11.21 19.84
C ASP A 113 30.86 10.94 19.35
N GLU A 114 31.43 11.92 18.67
CA GLU A 114 32.76 11.89 18.07
C GLU A 114 33.89 11.79 19.11
N GLN A 115 33.56 11.67 20.41
CA GLN A 115 34.48 11.52 21.54
C GLN A 115 34.35 10.15 22.22
N GLY A 116 33.51 9.25 21.71
CA GLY A 116 33.25 7.94 22.31
C GLY A 116 32.38 7.99 23.58
N LYS A 117 31.80 9.16 23.90
CA LYS A 117 30.57 9.26 24.69
C LYS A 117 29.39 9.16 23.74
N ASP A 118 28.19 9.42 24.23
CA ASP A 118 26.99 8.87 23.63
C ASP A 118 25.94 9.97 23.39
N PHE A 119 25.25 9.87 22.27
CA PHE A 119 24.56 10.99 21.64
C PHE A 119 23.30 11.43 22.40
N ASP A 120 23.40 12.58 23.06
CA ASP A 120 22.24 13.45 23.32
C ASP A 120 21.85 14.18 22.03
N GLY A 121 20.59 13.99 21.65
CA GLY A 121 19.88 14.83 20.69
C GLY A 121 18.53 15.24 21.27
N TRP A 122 17.91 16.29 20.75
CA TRP A 122 16.59 16.74 21.21
C TRP A 122 15.49 16.20 20.31
N CYS A 123 14.41 15.71 20.92
CA CYS A 123 13.18 15.26 20.24
C CYS A 123 11.97 15.64 21.12
N TRP A 124 10.79 15.03 20.89
CA TRP A 124 9.57 15.30 21.67
C TRP A 124 9.73 15.28 23.21
N PRO A 125 10.58 14.43 23.83
CA PRO A 125 10.81 14.45 25.28
C PRO A 125 11.75 15.57 25.78
N GLY A 126 12.38 16.34 24.89
CA GLY A 126 13.61 17.10 25.19
C GLY A 126 14.85 16.25 24.89
N SER A 127 15.88 16.35 25.74
CA SER A 127 17.08 15.49 25.68
C SER A 127 16.69 14.01 25.57
N SER A 128 17.24 13.35 24.57
CA SER A 128 16.88 12.00 24.14
C SER A 128 18.11 11.25 23.62
N SER A 129 18.24 9.98 24.00
CA SER A 129 19.20 9.04 23.41
C SER A 129 18.46 8.08 22.48
N TYR A 130 19.08 7.75 21.35
CA TYR A 130 18.49 6.94 20.29
C TYR A 130 18.94 5.48 20.46
N VAL A 131 18.06 4.49 20.33
CA VAL A 131 18.41 3.05 20.49
C VAL A 131 19.03 2.54 19.20
N ASP A 132 20.11 1.75 19.24
CA ASP A 132 20.64 1.23 17.99
C ASP A 132 19.77 0.07 17.51
N PHE A 133 19.26 0.17 16.28
CA PHE A 133 18.53 -0.94 15.69
C PHE A 133 19.36 -1.74 14.70
N THR A 134 20.58 -1.33 14.32
CA THR A 134 21.45 -2.11 13.42
C THR A 134 21.94 -3.42 14.05
N SER A 135 22.12 -3.47 15.38
CA SER A 135 22.55 -4.63 16.14
C SER A 135 21.41 -5.56 16.55
N LEU A 136 21.69 -6.87 16.47
CA LEU A 136 20.76 -7.91 16.94
C LEU A 136 20.48 -7.81 18.45
N LYS A 137 21.47 -7.42 19.27
CA LYS A 137 21.33 -7.35 20.73
C LYS A 137 20.25 -6.35 21.16
N ALA A 138 20.34 -5.13 20.62
CA ALA A 138 19.39 -4.06 20.90
C ALA A 138 18.01 -4.34 20.28
N ARG A 139 17.93 -4.94 19.07
CA ARG A 139 16.64 -5.44 18.52
C ARG A 139 16.00 -6.53 19.39
N ARG A 140 16.77 -7.45 19.96
CA ARG A 140 16.29 -8.51 20.87
C ARG A 140 15.80 -7.94 22.21
N TRP A 141 16.51 -6.96 22.77
CA TRP A 141 16.05 -6.19 23.93
C TRP A 141 14.74 -5.45 23.65
N TRP A 142 14.67 -4.66 22.56
CA TRP A 142 13.48 -3.89 22.17
C TRP A 142 12.26 -4.78 21.92
N SER A 143 12.43 -5.87 21.17
CA SER A 143 11.35 -6.85 20.96
C SER A 143 10.93 -7.57 22.26
N GLY A 144 11.84 -7.70 23.23
CA GLY A 144 11.53 -8.14 24.59
C GLY A 144 10.65 -7.17 25.39
N LEU A 145 10.74 -5.85 25.16
CA LEU A 145 9.89 -4.86 25.84
C LEU A 145 8.41 -5.01 25.48
N PHE A 146 8.08 -5.51 24.29
CA PHE A 146 6.70 -5.63 23.79
C PHE A 146 5.87 -6.71 24.51
N ARG A 147 6.51 -7.54 25.34
CA ARG A 147 5.85 -8.57 26.15
C ARG A 147 4.86 -7.94 27.13
N TYR A 148 3.72 -8.58 27.36
CA TYR A 148 2.61 -7.99 28.11
C TYR A 148 2.95 -7.66 29.58
N GLU A 149 3.95 -8.34 30.16
CA GLU A 149 4.50 -8.09 31.50
C GLU A 149 5.62 -7.03 31.55
N LYS A 150 6.04 -6.48 30.39
CA LYS A 150 7.02 -5.38 30.26
C LYS A 150 6.39 -4.11 29.69
N TYR A 151 5.42 -4.25 28.78
CA TYR A 151 4.57 -3.18 28.25
C TYR A 151 3.19 -3.24 28.92
N GLU A 152 3.11 -2.75 30.16
CA GLU A 152 1.88 -2.74 30.94
C GLU A 152 0.74 -1.98 30.21
N GLY A 153 -0.49 -2.49 30.34
CA GLY A 153 -1.66 -1.96 29.63
C GLY A 153 -1.77 -2.35 28.15
N SER A 154 -0.73 -2.92 27.54
CA SER A 154 -0.81 -3.44 26.17
C SER A 154 -1.69 -4.69 26.07
N THR A 155 -2.23 -4.95 24.87
CA THR A 155 -3.13 -6.10 24.62
C THR A 155 -2.88 -6.73 23.26
N LYS A 156 -3.43 -7.93 23.02
CA LYS A 156 -3.44 -8.61 21.71
C LYS A 156 -4.15 -7.84 20.57
N HIS A 157 -4.78 -6.72 20.89
CA HIS A 157 -5.44 -5.81 19.93
C HIS A 157 -4.73 -4.46 19.82
N LEU A 158 -3.67 -4.23 20.62
CA LEU A 158 -2.76 -3.10 20.46
C LEU A 158 -1.71 -3.48 19.39
N TYR A 159 -1.49 -2.54 18.47
CA TYR A 159 -0.53 -2.60 17.38
C TYR A 159 0.37 -1.36 17.43
N THR A 160 1.36 -1.28 16.55
CA THR A 160 2.46 -0.30 16.67
C THR A 160 2.48 0.67 15.51
N TRP A 161 2.88 1.91 15.82
CA TRP A 161 3.28 2.91 14.86
C TRP A 161 4.68 3.38 15.29
N ASN A 162 5.66 3.25 14.40
CA ASN A 162 6.97 3.85 14.51
C ASN A 162 6.97 5.16 13.72
N ASP A 163 7.52 6.19 14.33
CA ASP A 163 7.56 7.55 13.81
C ASP A 163 8.89 8.19 14.26
N MET A 164 9.24 9.36 13.70
CA MET A 164 10.50 10.06 14.00
C MET A 164 11.77 9.21 13.73
N ASN A 165 11.64 8.17 12.91
CA ASN A 165 12.58 7.05 12.85
C ASN A 165 13.58 7.12 11.68
N GLU A 166 13.82 8.32 11.19
CA GLU A 166 14.80 8.64 10.16
C GLU A 166 16.26 8.33 10.53
N PRO A 167 16.81 8.70 11.73
CA PRO A 167 16.19 9.31 12.91
C PRO A 167 15.96 10.83 12.80
N SER A 168 14.86 11.31 13.38
CA SER A 168 14.60 12.75 13.54
C SER A 168 15.24 13.28 14.83
N VAL A 169 16.00 14.36 14.71
CA VAL A 169 16.76 15.01 15.79
C VAL A 169 16.64 16.53 15.66
N PHE A 170 15.82 17.17 16.49
CA PHE A 170 15.41 18.58 16.37
C PHE A 170 16.57 19.59 16.51
N ASN A 171 17.64 19.24 17.23
CA ASN A 171 18.86 20.04 17.36
C ASN A 171 20.03 19.51 16.50
N GLY A 172 19.77 18.51 15.65
CA GLY A 172 20.77 17.89 14.78
C GLY A 172 20.86 18.55 13.40
N PRO A 173 21.96 18.32 12.65
CA PRO A 173 22.07 18.78 11.26
C PRO A 173 20.95 18.18 10.41
N GLU A 174 20.31 19.01 9.59
CA GLU A 174 19.19 18.60 8.71
C GLU A 174 18.03 17.91 9.44
N VAL A 175 17.83 18.22 10.73
CA VAL A 175 16.86 17.54 11.62
C VAL A 175 17.16 16.05 11.79
N SER A 176 18.43 15.63 11.69
CA SER A 176 18.87 14.24 11.87
C SER A 176 20.20 14.12 12.62
N MET A 177 20.66 12.89 12.83
CA MET A 177 21.85 12.57 13.63
C MET A 177 23.15 12.98 12.92
N ARG A 178 24.18 13.39 13.68
CA ARG A 178 25.45 13.84 13.07
C ARG A 178 26.12 12.68 12.34
N LYS A 179 26.64 12.93 11.13
CA LYS A 179 27.24 11.90 10.28
C LYS A 179 28.39 11.11 10.94
N GLY A 180 29.13 11.74 11.87
CA GLY A 180 30.25 11.13 12.61
C GLY A 180 29.86 10.40 13.91
N CYS A 181 28.57 10.27 14.23
CA CYS A 181 28.08 9.27 15.17
C CYS A 181 28.30 7.86 14.58
N SER A 182 28.43 6.78 15.35
CA SER A 182 28.86 5.44 14.85
C SER A 182 28.19 4.34 15.68
N ASN A 183 27.55 3.28 15.10
CA ASN A 183 26.46 2.43 15.69
C ASN A 183 26.76 1.44 16.86
N LEU A 184 26.99 0.10 16.72
CA LEU A 184 27.46 -0.78 17.84
C LEU A 184 28.94 -1.36 17.82
N ASP A 185 29.53 -1.85 16.73
CA ASP A 185 30.91 -2.46 16.67
C ASP A 185 32.11 -1.77 15.87
N GLY A 186 32.12 -0.48 15.44
CA GLY A 186 33.17 0.10 14.53
C GLY A 186 33.13 1.61 14.03
N VAL A 187 32.48 1.95 12.89
CA VAL A 187 32.42 3.29 12.20
C VAL A 187 31.01 3.85 11.78
N GLU A 188 30.99 4.97 11.03
CA GLU A 188 30.05 6.12 11.11
C GLU A 188 28.60 6.03 10.53
N HIS A 189 27.72 6.95 10.95
CA HIS A 189 26.28 7.08 10.68
C HIS A 189 25.98 7.34 9.21
N ARG A 190 26.87 8.06 8.53
CA ARG A 190 26.82 8.22 7.08
C ARG A 190 26.69 6.89 6.32
N GLU A 191 27.18 5.79 6.89
CA GLU A 191 27.24 4.49 6.23
C GLU A 191 25.92 3.71 6.30
N TRP A 192 25.08 3.97 7.30
CA TRP A 192 23.87 3.17 7.61
C TRP A 192 22.60 3.99 7.83
N HIS A 193 22.68 5.32 7.78
CA HIS A 193 21.56 6.23 8.05
C HIS A 193 20.21 5.74 7.46
N ASN A 194 20.14 5.42 6.16
CA ASN A 194 18.86 5.01 5.55
C ASN A 194 18.30 3.68 6.09
N LEU A 195 19.11 2.84 6.73
CA LEU A 195 18.68 1.57 7.36
C LEU A 195 18.09 1.75 8.76
N TYR A 196 18.26 2.90 9.43
CA TYR A 196 17.85 3.05 10.83
C TYR A 196 16.34 2.80 11.03
N GLY A 197 15.50 3.48 10.24
CA GLY A 197 14.06 3.31 10.27
C GLY A 197 13.60 1.90 9.86
N TYR A 198 14.26 1.30 8.87
CA TYR A 198 14.05 -0.09 8.46
C TYR A 198 14.27 -1.05 9.65
N TYR A 199 15.33 -0.86 10.44
CA TYR A 199 15.63 -1.73 11.56
C TYR A 199 14.73 -1.48 12.80
N LEU A 200 14.29 -0.25 13.06
CA LEU A 200 13.27 -0.01 14.11
C LEU A 200 11.94 -0.68 13.74
N GLN A 201 11.52 -0.58 12.47
CA GLN A 201 10.31 -1.25 11.98
C GLN A 201 10.46 -2.77 12.10
N GLN A 202 11.63 -3.33 11.76
CA GLN A 202 11.97 -4.73 11.99
C GLN A 202 11.82 -5.09 13.48
N ALA A 203 12.51 -4.38 14.38
CA ALA A 203 12.52 -4.68 15.80
C ALA A 203 11.12 -4.60 16.45
N SER A 204 10.29 -3.67 15.98
CA SER A 204 8.90 -3.49 16.46
C SER A 204 7.95 -4.55 15.91
N MET A 205 8.17 -5.01 14.68
CA MET A 205 7.47 -6.16 14.09
C MET A 205 7.83 -7.44 14.86
N GLU A 206 9.13 -7.66 15.09
CA GLU A 206 9.67 -8.75 15.89
C GLU A 206 9.12 -8.73 17.33
N GLY A 207 8.99 -7.56 17.96
CA GLY A 207 8.36 -7.40 19.28
C GLY A 207 6.92 -7.89 19.34
N GLN A 208 6.13 -7.67 18.29
CA GLN A 208 4.77 -8.19 18.20
C GLN A 208 4.70 -9.72 17.98
N LEU A 209 5.79 -10.37 17.57
CA LEU A 209 5.93 -11.83 17.61
C LEU A 209 6.41 -12.30 18.99
N VAL A 210 7.45 -11.67 19.55
CA VAL A 210 8.06 -12.04 20.85
C VAL A 210 7.09 -11.91 22.02
N ARG A 211 6.13 -10.98 21.98
CA ARG A 211 5.03 -10.90 22.97
C ARG A 211 4.08 -12.10 22.98
N GLN A 212 4.16 -12.99 21.99
CA GLN A 212 3.35 -14.21 21.87
C GLN A 212 4.13 -15.46 22.31
N LEU A 213 5.43 -15.34 22.61
CA LEU A 213 6.27 -16.42 23.11
C LEU A 213 6.14 -16.58 24.63
N PRO A 214 6.37 -17.79 25.20
CA PRO A 214 6.38 -17.98 26.65
C PRO A 214 7.51 -17.19 27.33
N HIS A 215 8.64 -16.98 26.64
CA HIS A 215 9.85 -16.34 27.17
C HIS A 215 10.38 -15.28 26.19
N ALA A 216 11.16 -14.32 26.70
CA ALA A 216 11.89 -13.37 25.87
C ALA A 216 13.02 -14.05 25.08
N LEU A 217 13.42 -13.45 23.96
CA LEU A 217 14.57 -13.88 23.16
C LEU A 217 15.81 -13.04 23.47
N THR A 218 16.98 -13.61 23.18
CA THR A 218 18.30 -13.03 23.40
C THR A 218 19.09 -12.91 22.09
N GLU A 219 20.25 -12.27 22.13
CA GLU A 219 21.22 -12.23 21.00
C GLU A 219 21.66 -13.62 20.50
N LYS A 220 21.45 -14.69 21.29
CA LYS A 220 21.75 -16.08 20.90
C LYS A 220 20.63 -16.73 20.10
N ASP A 221 19.43 -16.15 20.11
CA ASP A 221 18.25 -16.63 19.41
C ASP A 221 18.21 -15.97 18.02
N ALA A 222 18.91 -16.61 17.07
CA ALA A 222 19.06 -16.13 15.69
C ALA A 222 17.69 -15.88 15.03
N ASP A 223 16.81 -16.88 15.07
CA ASP A 223 15.47 -16.83 14.50
C ASP A 223 14.38 -16.67 15.57
N ILE A 224 13.24 -16.09 15.18
CA ILE A 224 12.03 -16.07 16.01
C ILE A 224 11.20 -17.32 15.69
N PRO A 225 10.87 -18.18 16.69
CA PRO A 225 10.11 -19.40 16.44
C PRO A 225 8.62 -19.11 16.22
N VAL A 226 8.27 -18.70 14.99
CA VAL A 226 6.88 -18.41 14.57
C VAL A 226 6.08 -19.71 14.43
N THR A 227 5.01 -19.84 15.22
CA THR A 227 4.05 -20.95 15.13
C THR A 227 2.82 -20.57 14.29
N SER A 228 2.09 -21.56 13.78
CA SER A 228 0.85 -21.31 13.02
C SER A 228 -0.19 -20.51 13.82
N SER A 229 -0.26 -20.75 15.13
CA SER A 229 -1.17 -20.06 16.06
C SER A 229 -0.82 -18.60 16.38
N MET A 230 0.35 -18.09 15.97
CA MET A 230 0.69 -16.68 16.18
C MET A 230 -0.16 -15.76 15.31
N VAL A 231 -0.59 -14.65 15.90
CA VAL A 231 -1.24 -13.53 15.21
C VAL A 231 -0.20 -12.73 14.43
N ARG A 232 -0.51 -12.38 13.19
CA ARG A 232 0.36 -11.54 12.35
C ARG A 232 0.49 -10.13 12.92
N PRO A 233 1.70 -9.53 12.88
CA PRO A 233 1.94 -8.18 13.37
C PRO A 233 1.35 -7.12 12.43
N PHE A 234 1.11 -5.93 12.96
CA PHE A 234 0.93 -4.72 12.16
C PHE A 234 1.77 -3.59 12.75
N VAL A 235 2.66 -3.03 11.92
CA VAL A 235 3.53 -1.90 12.24
C VAL A 235 3.46 -0.89 11.10
N LEU A 236 3.10 0.35 11.41
CA LEU A 236 3.27 1.49 10.51
C LEU A 236 4.66 2.12 10.75
N SER A 237 5.37 2.56 9.71
CA SER A 237 6.67 3.26 9.84
C SER A 237 6.74 4.48 8.92
N ARG A 238 7.42 5.56 9.34
CA ARG A 238 7.65 6.75 8.51
C ARG A 238 8.86 6.54 7.60
N ALA A 239 10.01 6.27 8.21
CA ALA A 239 11.23 5.92 7.49
C ALA A 239 11.27 4.46 7.06
N PHE A 240 11.98 4.19 5.96
CA PHE A 240 12.07 2.88 5.32
C PHE A 240 13.32 2.71 4.46
N TYR A 241 13.62 1.46 4.13
CA TYR A 241 14.63 1.08 3.15
C TYR A 241 14.18 -0.12 2.30
N ALA A 242 14.98 -0.52 1.31
CA ALA A 242 14.76 -1.69 0.48
C ALA A 242 14.62 -2.97 1.34
N GLY A 243 13.38 -3.45 1.48
CA GLY A 243 13.05 -4.59 2.34
C GLY A 243 12.00 -4.31 3.42
N SER A 244 11.68 -3.04 3.71
CA SER A 244 10.65 -2.66 4.70
C SER A 244 9.26 -3.24 4.41
N GLN A 245 8.95 -3.65 3.17
CA GLN A 245 7.72 -4.35 2.81
C GLN A 245 7.53 -5.69 3.55
N ARG A 246 8.56 -6.22 4.21
CA ARG A 246 8.48 -7.40 5.09
C ARG A 246 7.81 -7.12 6.45
N PHE A 247 7.73 -5.86 6.88
CA PHE A 247 7.48 -5.53 8.28
C PHE A 247 6.14 -4.83 8.56
N GLY A 248 5.50 -4.24 7.54
CA GLY A 248 4.17 -3.68 7.69
C GLY A 248 3.83 -2.60 6.65
N ALA A 249 3.17 -1.55 7.11
CA ALA A 249 2.72 -0.43 6.29
C ALA A 249 3.69 0.76 6.37
N ILE A 250 3.64 1.62 5.35
CA ILE A 250 4.35 2.91 5.28
C ILE A 250 3.33 4.00 4.91
N TRP A 251 3.54 5.24 5.35
CA TRP A 251 2.83 6.40 4.81
C TRP A 251 3.79 7.48 4.30
N THR A 252 3.27 8.42 3.52
CA THR A 252 4.04 9.49 2.84
C THR A 252 4.45 10.67 3.75
N GLY A 253 4.46 10.46 5.07
CA GLY A 253 4.75 11.51 6.05
C GLY A 253 3.74 12.66 6.04
N ASP A 254 4.22 13.85 6.35
CA ASP A 254 3.41 14.90 6.96
C ASP A 254 2.94 15.91 5.89
N ASN A 255 1.96 15.46 5.12
CA ASN A 255 1.41 16.15 3.96
C ASN A 255 0.46 17.32 4.32
N THR A 256 0.26 18.28 3.42
CA THR A 256 -0.62 19.44 3.67
C THR A 256 -2.06 19.19 3.17
N ALA A 257 -3.05 19.80 3.83
CA ALA A 257 -4.48 19.72 3.51
C ALA A 257 -4.88 20.49 2.23
N GLU A 258 -4.23 20.16 1.11
CA GLU A 258 -4.41 20.83 -0.17
C GLU A 258 -4.60 19.86 -1.35
N TRP A 259 -5.25 20.37 -2.39
CA TRP A 259 -5.45 19.67 -3.67
C TRP A 259 -4.14 19.22 -4.32
N GLY A 260 -3.05 19.97 -4.12
CA GLY A 260 -1.70 19.59 -4.58
C GLY A 260 -1.22 18.27 -3.98
N HIS A 261 -1.29 18.12 -2.65
CA HIS A 261 -0.86 16.88 -1.98
C HIS A 261 -1.80 15.71 -2.29
N LEU A 262 -3.12 15.95 -2.45
CA LEU A 262 -4.05 14.93 -2.94
C LEU A 262 -3.67 14.47 -4.38
N LYS A 263 -3.23 15.37 -5.26
CA LYS A 263 -2.72 15.01 -6.60
C LYS A 263 -1.41 14.21 -6.53
N TYR A 264 -0.44 14.66 -5.73
CA TYR A 264 0.86 13.99 -5.63
C TYR A 264 0.83 12.65 -4.90
N ALA A 265 -0.17 12.42 -4.03
CA ALA A 265 -0.35 11.14 -3.35
C ALA A 265 -0.41 9.95 -4.33
N THR A 266 -1.16 10.04 -5.43
CA THR A 266 -1.20 8.97 -6.44
C THR A 266 0.19 8.66 -6.99
N LYS A 267 0.96 9.70 -7.32
CA LYS A 267 2.31 9.60 -7.93
C LYS A 267 3.32 8.96 -6.97
N MET A 268 3.31 9.39 -5.70
CA MET A 268 4.18 8.85 -4.64
C MET A 268 3.86 7.39 -4.35
N LEU A 269 2.57 7.04 -4.21
CA LEU A 269 2.16 5.68 -3.91
C LEU A 269 2.43 4.72 -5.08
N LEU A 270 2.36 5.19 -6.32
CA LEU A 270 2.78 4.44 -7.50
C LEU A 270 4.29 4.21 -7.54
N SER A 271 5.12 5.21 -7.27
CA SER A 271 6.59 5.04 -7.29
C SER A 271 7.05 4.07 -6.19
N MET A 272 6.51 4.22 -4.97
CA MET A 272 6.75 3.29 -3.86
C MET A 272 6.29 1.86 -4.19
N SER A 273 5.13 1.70 -4.83
CA SER A 273 4.62 0.38 -5.25
C SER A 273 5.52 -0.29 -6.29
N VAL A 274 6.04 0.46 -7.26
CA VAL A 274 7.01 -0.03 -8.26
C VAL A 274 8.36 -0.38 -7.61
N ALA A 275 8.77 0.35 -6.58
CA ALA A 275 9.95 0.05 -5.76
C ALA A 275 9.76 -1.11 -4.75
N GLY A 276 8.57 -1.73 -4.72
CA GLY A 276 8.27 -2.91 -3.90
C GLY A 276 7.56 -2.65 -2.56
N LEU A 277 7.34 -1.38 -2.18
CA LEU A 277 6.52 -1.03 -1.02
C LEU A 277 5.04 -1.05 -1.39
N THR A 278 4.41 -2.21 -1.21
CA THR A 278 3.01 -2.44 -1.60
C THR A 278 1.98 -1.86 -0.63
N PHE A 279 2.31 -1.76 0.67
CA PHE A 279 1.36 -1.42 1.73
C PHE A 279 1.46 0.06 2.12
N VAL A 280 1.20 0.92 1.13
CA VAL A 280 1.47 2.36 1.20
C VAL A 280 0.18 3.20 1.19
N GLY A 281 0.22 4.38 1.80
CA GLY A 281 -0.90 5.34 1.81
C GLY A 281 -0.45 6.78 2.11
N ALA A 282 -1.36 7.73 1.95
CA ALA A 282 -1.17 9.13 2.34
C ALA A 282 -2.26 9.53 3.33
N ASP A 283 -1.98 10.47 4.23
CA ASP A 283 -2.94 10.83 5.27
C ASP A 283 -4.15 11.58 4.70
N VAL A 284 -5.33 11.07 5.05
CA VAL A 284 -6.58 11.47 4.41
C VAL A 284 -7.09 12.79 4.96
N GLY A 285 -7.14 13.77 4.05
CA GLY A 285 -7.41 15.17 4.36
C GLY A 285 -6.16 16.04 4.51
N GLY A 286 -4.95 15.46 4.44
CA GLY A 286 -3.66 16.15 4.61
C GLY A 286 -3.36 16.52 6.06
N PHE A 287 -2.26 16.02 6.62
CA PHE A 287 -1.83 16.21 8.01
C PHE A 287 -1.86 17.66 8.48
N PHE A 288 -1.12 18.57 7.85
CA PHE A 288 -1.10 20.01 8.18
C PHE A 288 -2.33 20.75 7.64
N GLY A 289 -2.79 21.77 8.36
CA GLY A 289 -3.87 22.66 7.90
C GLY A 289 -5.28 22.10 8.09
N ASN A 290 -6.24 22.60 7.29
CA ASN A 290 -7.67 22.34 7.43
C ASN A 290 -8.35 22.21 6.05
N PRO A 291 -8.72 20.99 5.61
CA PRO A 291 -9.33 20.78 4.30
C PRO A 291 -10.79 21.23 4.31
N ASP A 292 -11.26 21.75 3.18
CA ASP A 292 -12.68 21.99 2.97
C ASP A 292 -13.47 20.67 2.78
N THR A 293 -14.81 20.79 2.79
CA THR A 293 -15.74 19.66 2.64
C THR A 293 -15.63 18.92 1.31
N GLU A 294 -15.27 19.60 0.22
CA GLU A 294 -15.08 18.98 -1.11
C GLU A 294 -13.76 18.22 -1.15
N LEU A 295 -12.65 18.88 -0.78
CA LEU A 295 -11.31 18.28 -0.72
C LEU A 295 -11.31 17.03 0.13
N LEU A 296 -11.88 17.07 1.34
CA LEU A 296 -11.98 15.88 2.19
C LEU A 296 -12.83 14.77 1.57
N THR A 297 -13.95 15.13 0.90
CA THR A 297 -14.78 14.15 0.19
C THR A 297 -14.00 13.45 -0.92
N ARG A 298 -13.24 14.20 -1.73
CA ARG A 298 -12.39 13.64 -2.80
C ARG A 298 -11.23 12.81 -2.24
N TRP A 299 -10.62 13.23 -1.14
CA TRP A 299 -9.55 12.48 -0.48
C TRP A 299 -10.04 11.12 0.03
N TYR A 300 -11.22 11.06 0.64
CA TYR A 300 -11.84 9.79 1.02
C TYR A 300 -12.15 8.90 -0.19
N GLN A 301 -12.61 9.46 -1.32
CA GLN A 301 -12.84 8.69 -2.56
C GLN A 301 -11.54 8.11 -3.14
N ALA A 302 -10.44 8.85 -3.09
CA ALA A 302 -9.14 8.36 -3.55
C ALA A 302 -8.55 7.28 -2.62
N ALA A 303 -8.42 7.60 -1.34
CA ALA A 303 -7.68 6.78 -0.39
C ALA A 303 -8.41 5.50 0.05
N THR A 304 -9.74 5.45 -0.08
CA THR A 304 -10.49 4.19 0.11
C THR A 304 -10.11 3.10 -0.89
N LEU A 305 -9.44 3.44 -2.00
CA LEU A 305 -8.93 2.52 -3.02
C LEU A 305 -7.39 2.38 -3.01
N GLN A 306 -6.68 3.08 -2.11
CA GLN A 306 -5.23 2.96 -1.91
C GLN A 306 -4.90 1.83 -0.91
N PRO A 307 -3.69 1.22 -0.94
CA PRO A 307 -3.37 0.04 -0.13
C PRO A 307 -3.52 0.27 1.39
N PHE A 308 -2.91 1.32 1.95
CA PHE A 308 -3.11 1.79 3.32
C PHE A 308 -4.06 3.00 3.33
N PHE A 309 -4.89 3.10 4.37
CA PHE A 309 -5.98 4.08 4.47
C PHE A 309 -6.13 4.56 5.91
N ARG A 310 -5.60 5.77 6.21
CA ARG A 310 -5.58 6.41 7.53
C ARG A 310 -6.10 7.84 7.43
N GLY A 311 -7.04 8.20 8.30
CA GLY A 311 -7.29 9.62 8.63
C GLY A 311 -6.41 10.01 9.80
N HIS A 312 -5.63 11.09 9.66
CA HIS A 312 -4.73 11.62 10.67
C HIS A 312 -4.72 13.15 10.61
N ALA A 313 -4.07 13.86 11.54
CA ALA A 313 -4.04 15.33 11.60
C ALA A 313 -2.95 15.87 12.52
N HIS A 314 -2.44 17.06 12.19
CA HIS A 314 -1.60 17.87 13.06
C HIS A 314 -2.38 18.30 14.32
N HIS A 315 -1.68 18.63 15.42
CA HIS A 315 -2.34 18.95 16.70
C HIS A 315 -3.17 20.25 16.67
N ASP A 316 -2.82 21.19 15.77
CA ASP A 316 -3.55 22.46 15.59
C ASP A 316 -4.66 22.39 14.53
N SER A 317 -4.84 21.25 13.86
CA SER A 317 -5.93 21.04 12.90
C SER A 317 -7.28 20.88 13.61
N ASN A 318 -8.35 21.38 13.00
CA ASN A 318 -9.70 21.17 13.52
C ASN A 318 -10.07 19.68 13.53
N ARG A 319 -10.93 19.30 14.48
CA ARG A 319 -11.51 17.96 14.55
C ARG A 319 -12.27 17.66 13.26
N ARG A 320 -11.89 16.56 12.60
CA ARG A 320 -12.32 16.20 11.24
C ARG A 320 -12.71 14.74 11.09
N GLU A 321 -13.20 14.11 12.16
CA GLU A 321 -13.86 12.83 12.06
C GLU A 321 -15.03 12.87 11.05
N PRO A 322 -15.27 11.83 10.22
CA PRO A 322 -16.17 11.91 9.06
C PRO A 322 -17.63 12.35 9.30
N TRP A 323 -18.10 12.32 10.54
CA TRP A 323 -19.45 12.72 10.94
C TRP A 323 -19.59 14.20 11.31
N LEU A 324 -18.50 14.97 11.34
CA LEU A 324 -18.51 16.40 11.72
C LEU A 324 -18.89 17.34 10.56
N PHE A 325 -18.82 16.87 9.31
CA PHE A 325 -19.01 17.69 8.10
C PHE A 325 -20.47 17.82 7.63
N GLY A 326 -21.43 17.32 8.41
CA GLY A 326 -22.86 17.37 8.09
C GLY A 326 -23.25 16.53 6.87
N GLU A 327 -24.53 16.55 6.49
CA GLU A 327 -25.01 15.93 5.25
C GLU A 327 -25.07 16.97 4.13
N PRO A 328 -24.80 16.62 2.85
CA PRO A 328 -24.61 15.26 2.33
C PRO A 328 -23.18 14.69 2.45
N HIS A 329 -22.21 15.46 2.96
CA HIS A 329 -20.79 15.05 2.98
C HIS A 329 -20.56 13.80 3.83
N THR A 330 -21.15 13.71 5.02
CA THR A 330 -21.08 12.52 5.88
C THR A 330 -21.56 11.27 5.15
N SER A 331 -22.61 11.34 4.32
CA SER A 331 -23.03 10.23 3.46
C SER A 331 -22.01 9.89 2.38
N ARG A 332 -21.46 10.87 1.66
CA ARG A 332 -20.43 10.64 0.63
C ARG A 332 -19.17 9.98 1.21
N LEU A 333 -18.69 10.45 2.36
CA LEU A 333 -17.57 9.84 3.09
C LEU A 333 -17.93 8.42 3.57
N ARG A 334 -19.14 8.22 4.10
CA ARG A 334 -19.66 6.92 4.54
C ARG A 334 -19.72 5.91 3.38
N ASP A 335 -20.13 6.33 2.19
CA ASP A 335 -20.25 5.44 1.03
C ASP A 335 -18.91 5.12 0.35
N ALA A 336 -17.94 6.05 0.37
CA ALA A 336 -16.55 5.74 0.05
C ALA A 336 -15.98 4.69 1.03
N ILE A 337 -16.18 4.85 2.34
CA ILE A 337 -15.77 3.87 3.35
C ILE A 337 -16.47 2.52 3.11
N ARG A 338 -17.78 2.52 2.83
CA ARG A 338 -18.53 1.28 2.54
C ARG A 338 -18.04 0.58 1.29
N THR A 339 -17.60 1.32 0.27
CA THR A 339 -16.93 0.78 -0.93
C THR A 339 -15.66 0.00 -0.54
N ARG A 340 -14.76 0.59 0.26
CA ARG A 340 -13.56 -0.10 0.78
C ARG A 340 -13.93 -1.38 1.53
N TYR A 341 -14.87 -1.31 2.47
CA TYR A 341 -15.30 -2.49 3.23
C TYR A 341 -15.89 -3.59 2.35
N ALA A 342 -16.65 -3.24 1.30
CA ALA A 342 -17.19 -4.22 0.36
C ALA A 342 -16.08 -4.90 -0.47
N LEU A 343 -15.06 -4.14 -0.88
CA LEU A 343 -13.92 -4.63 -1.69
C LEU A 343 -12.83 -5.37 -0.90
N LEU A 344 -12.95 -5.50 0.43
CA LEU A 344 -11.96 -6.22 1.26
C LEU A 344 -11.58 -7.63 0.74
N PRO A 345 -12.48 -8.50 0.24
CA PRO A 345 -12.09 -9.81 -0.27
C PRO A 345 -11.16 -9.74 -1.50
N TYR A 346 -11.42 -8.78 -2.40
CA TYR A 346 -10.57 -8.52 -3.55
C TYR A 346 -9.22 -7.95 -3.11
N ILE A 347 -9.22 -6.89 -2.30
CA ILE A 347 -8.01 -6.23 -1.78
C ILE A 347 -7.14 -7.23 -1.01
N TYR A 348 -7.73 -8.09 -0.19
CA TYR A 348 -7.01 -9.13 0.55
C TYR A 348 -6.41 -10.20 -0.37
N THR A 349 -7.12 -10.59 -1.44
CA THR A 349 -6.59 -11.46 -2.49
C THR A 349 -5.41 -10.80 -3.24
N LEU A 350 -5.44 -9.48 -3.45
CA LEU A 350 -4.29 -8.73 -3.99
C LEU A 350 -3.09 -8.69 -3.03
N PHE A 351 -3.32 -8.49 -1.74
CA PHE A 351 -2.23 -8.56 -0.74
C PHE A 351 -1.60 -9.96 -0.68
N GLN A 352 -2.38 -11.03 -0.79
CA GLN A 352 -1.84 -12.38 -0.90
C GLN A 352 -1.05 -12.59 -2.20
N ALA A 353 -1.55 -12.10 -3.34
CA ALA A 353 -0.82 -12.14 -4.60
C ALA A 353 0.50 -11.35 -4.52
N CYS A 354 0.54 -10.25 -3.77
CA CYS A 354 1.78 -9.53 -3.48
C CYS A 354 2.72 -10.33 -2.59
N SER A 355 2.23 -10.93 -1.50
CA SER A 355 3.05 -11.76 -0.60
C SER A 355 3.63 -12.99 -1.29
N ALA A 356 2.92 -13.59 -2.25
CA ALA A 356 3.33 -14.81 -2.93
C ALA A 356 4.12 -14.57 -4.23
N LYS A 357 4.06 -13.37 -4.83
CA LYS A 357 4.63 -13.11 -6.18
C LYS A 357 5.30 -11.73 -6.35
N GLY A 358 5.33 -10.89 -5.33
CA GLY A 358 5.85 -9.52 -5.41
C GLY A 358 4.99 -8.54 -6.23
N LEU A 359 3.80 -8.95 -6.71
CA LEU A 359 2.93 -8.12 -7.53
C LEU A 359 2.23 -7.03 -6.68
N PRO A 360 2.48 -5.73 -6.90
CA PRO A 360 1.95 -4.69 -6.03
C PRO A 360 0.41 -4.66 -5.97
N VAL A 361 -0.16 -4.10 -4.90
CA VAL A 361 -1.63 -3.94 -4.76
C VAL A 361 -2.13 -2.78 -5.61
N MET A 362 -1.42 -1.65 -5.61
CA MET A 362 -1.63 -0.49 -6.47
C MET A 362 -0.59 -0.51 -7.60
N ARG A 363 -0.99 -0.31 -8.85
CA ARG A 363 -0.11 -0.45 -10.03
C ARG A 363 -0.29 0.68 -11.04
N PRO A 364 0.78 1.18 -11.67
CA PRO A 364 0.65 2.06 -12.83
C PRO A 364 0.21 1.26 -14.05
N LEU A 365 -0.44 1.92 -15.02
CA LEU A 365 -1.10 1.25 -16.14
C LEU A 365 -0.11 0.44 -16.99
N TRP A 366 1.12 0.92 -17.20
CA TRP A 366 2.13 0.21 -18.02
C TRP A 366 2.45 -1.21 -17.55
N MET A 367 2.30 -1.55 -16.26
CA MET A 367 2.52 -2.92 -15.76
C MET A 367 1.56 -3.95 -16.38
N HIS A 368 0.42 -3.50 -16.91
CA HIS A 368 -0.58 -4.34 -17.59
C HIS A 368 -0.79 -3.97 -19.06
N PHE A 369 -0.26 -2.81 -19.50
CA PHE A 369 -0.60 -2.18 -20.76
C PHE A 369 0.61 -1.57 -21.50
N ALA A 370 1.83 -2.09 -21.32
CA ALA A 370 3.04 -1.61 -22.01
C ALA A 370 2.97 -1.50 -23.55
N GLN A 371 1.99 -2.16 -24.20
CA GLN A 371 1.73 -1.99 -25.65
C GLN A 371 0.96 -0.69 -25.99
N ASN A 372 0.50 0.06 -24.99
CA ASN A 372 -0.14 1.37 -25.11
C ASN A 372 0.84 2.46 -24.60
N PRO A 373 1.50 3.24 -25.47
CA PRO A 373 2.54 4.19 -25.05
C PRO A 373 2.09 5.23 -24.02
N GLU A 374 0.84 5.68 -24.08
CA GLU A 374 0.22 6.61 -23.12
C GLU A 374 0.28 6.09 -21.66
N SER A 375 0.32 4.77 -21.46
CA SER A 375 0.37 4.14 -20.13
C SER A 375 1.71 4.31 -19.39
N PHE A 376 2.79 4.71 -20.08
CA PHE A 376 4.09 5.00 -19.44
C PHE A 376 4.15 6.39 -18.81
N THR A 377 3.33 7.32 -19.30
CA THR A 377 3.28 8.72 -18.83
C THR A 377 2.12 9.00 -17.88
N GLU A 378 1.11 8.13 -17.84
CA GLU A 378 -0.05 8.28 -16.96
C GLU A 378 0.33 8.08 -15.47
N GLU A 379 -0.09 9.03 -14.64
CA GLU A 379 0.27 9.14 -13.21
C GLU A 379 -0.81 9.84 -12.35
N ASP A 380 -1.88 10.34 -12.98
CA ASP A 380 -3.11 10.80 -12.32
C ASP A 380 -4.17 9.65 -12.28
N GLU A 381 -3.89 8.49 -12.89
CA GLU A 381 -4.68 7.24 -12.82
C GLU A 381 -3.88 6.07 -12.26
N PHE A 382 -4.57 5.09 -11.67
CA PHE A 382 -3.95 3.85 -11.22
C PHE A 382 -4.87 2.62 -11.37
N LEU A 383 -4.25 1.44 -11.38
CA LEU A 383 -4.93 0.16 -11.25
C LEU A 383 -4.88 -0.31 -9.79
N LEU A 384 -6.04 -0.66 -9.23
CA LEU A 384 -6.12 -1.50 -8.04
C LEU A 384 -6.14 -2.95 -8.53
N GLY A 385 -5.03 -3.67 -8.30
CA GLY A 385 -4.79 -4.97 -8.91
C GLY A 385 -4.56 -4.88 -10.41
N GLN A 386 -5.36 -5.59 -11.19
CA GLN A 386 -5.34 -5.55 -12.67
C GLN A 386 -6.74 -5.29 -13.28
N ASP A 387 -7.77 -5.24 -12.42
CA ASP A 387 -9.18 -5.41 -12.77
C ASP A 387 -10.01 -4.15 -12.48
N LEU A 388 -9.49 -3.23 -11.65
CA LEU A 388 -10.11 -1.94 -11.35
C LEU A 388 -9.16 -0.79 -11.73
N LEU A 389 -9.61 0.11 -12.61
CA LEU A 389 -8.94 1.38 -12.90
C LEU A 389 -9.64 2.50 -12.11
N VAL A 390 -8.85 3.43 -11.57
CA VAL A 390 -9.30 4.51 -10.68
C VAL A 390 -8.76 5.85 -11.18
N LYS A 391 -9.66 6.83 -11.37
CA LYS A 391 -9.32 8.26 -11.59
C LYS A 391 -9.73 9.06 -10.34
N PRO A 392 -8.82 9.33 -9.40
CA PRO A 392 -9.09 10.29 -8.33
C PRO A 392 -9.39 11.68 -8.90
N ILE A 393 -10.37 12.39 -8.33
CA ILE A 393 -10.58 13.80 -8.63
C ILE A 393 -9.72 14.65 -7.70
N THR A 394 -8.77 15.38 -8.27
CA THR A 394 -7.66 16.03 -7.56
C THR A 394 -7.66 17.56 -7.75
N SER A 395 -8.82 18.15 -8.04
CA SER A 395 -9.03 19.60 -8.12
C SER A 395 -10.49 19.96 -7.78
N ALA A 396 -10.69 21.15 -7.20
CA ALA A 396 -11.99 21.64 -6.74
C ALA A 396 -12.97 21.93 -7.89
N GLY A 397 -14.27 21.80 -7.63
CA GLY A 397 -15.36 22.13 -8.56
C GLY A 397 -15.47 21.18 -9.77
N VAL A 398 -14.65 20.14 -9.86
CA VAL A 398 -14.63 19.20 -10.98
C VAL A 398 -15.81 18.25 -10.90
N THR A 399 -16.68 18.28 -11.93
CA THR A 399 -17.84 17.39 -12.08
C THR A 399 -17.71 16.37 -13.22
N GLU A 400 -16.70 16.54 -14.08
CA GLU A 400 -16.36 15.62 -15.18
C GLU A 400 -14.85 15.67 -15.46
N THR A 401 -14.28 14.62 -16.08
CA THR A 401 -12.85 14.52 -16.36
C THR A 401 -12.58 13.73 -17.64
N SER A 402 -11.37 13.86 -18.20
CA SER A 402 -10.86 12.88 -19.16
C SER A 402 -10.26 11.67 -18.43
N VAL A 403 -10.40 10.48 -19.00
CA VAL A 403 -9.86 9.20 -18.47
C VAL A 403 -9.25 8.37 -19.60
N PHE A 404 -8.05 7.84 -19.40
CA PHE A 404 -7.40 6.94 -20.37
C PHE A 404 -7.76 5.46 -20.08
N LEU A 405 -8.54 4.84 -20.95
CA LEU A 405 -8.99 3.46 -20.79
C LEU A 405 -8.22 2.54 -21.77
N PRO A 406 -7.14 1.86 -21.36
CA PRO A 406 -6.36 0.97 -22.24
C PRO A 406 -7.05 -0.38 -22.53
N GLY A 407 -6.55 -1.17 -23.47
CA GLY A 407 -7.09 -2.50 -23.76
C GLY A 407 -8.43 -2.51 -24.52
N ASP A 408 -9.39 -3.37 -24.12
CA ASP A 408 -10.59 -3.73 -24.90
C ASP A 408 -11.89 -3.05 -24.41
N VAL A 409 -12.29 -3.29 -23.15
CA VAL A 409 -13.57 -2.80 -22.62
C VAL A 409 -13.52 -2.61 -21.11
N TRP A 410 -14.25 -1.62 -20.62
CA TRP A 410 -14.38 -1.23 -19.22
C TRP A 410 -15.83 -0.91 -18.86
N TYR A 411 -16.19 -1.02 -17.58
CA TYR A 411 -17.54 -0.79 -17.05
C TYR A 411 -17.48 0.15 -15.84
N ALA A 412 -18.12 1.33 -15.92
CA ALA A 412 -18.03 2.35 -14.89
C ALA A 412 -18.82 1.97 -13.62
N VAL A 413 -18.11 1.59 -12.56
CA VAL A 413 -18.65 0.89 -11.37
C VAL A 413 -19.71 1.71 -10.63
N PHE A 414 -19.58 3.04 -10.62
CA PHE A 414 -20.53 3.96 -9.96
C PHE A 414 -21.52 4.62 -10.94
N ASP A 415 -21.20 4.68 -12.23
CA ASP A 415 -22.11 5.12 -13.30
C ASP A 415 -22.86 3.90 -13.90
N GLY A 416 -23.51 3.13 -13.01
CA GLY A 416 -24.41 2.04 -13.38
C GLY A 416 -23.80 0.87 -14.17
N TYR A 417 -22.48 0.66 -14.13
CA TYR A 417 -21.72 -0.23 -15.03
C TYR A 417 -21.82 0.12 -16.53
N LYS A 418 -22.07 1.38 -16.87
CA LYS A 418 -22.00 1.89 -18.25
C LYS A 418 -20.72 1.44 -18.95
N ARG A 419 -20.87 0.83 -20.13
CA ARG A 419 -19.79 0.22 -20.92
C ARG A 419 -19.00 1.25 -21.73
N TYR A 420 -17.69 1.25 -21.60
CA TYR A 420 -16.74 2.07 -22.36
C TYR A 420 -15.81 1.18 -23.20
N VAL A 421 -15.52 1.60 -24.43
CA VAL A 421 -14.53 0.95 -25.31
C VAL A 421 -13.13 1.39 -24.91
N GLY A 422 -12.20 0.43 -24.74
CA GLY A 422 -10.81 0.70 -24.40
C GLY A 422 -9.95 1.11 -25.60
N GLY A 423 -8.64 1.21 -25.35
CA GLY A 423 -7.63 1.60 -26.33
C GLY A 423 -7.58 3.10 -26.61
N LYS A 424 -8.23 3.94 -25.80
CA LYS A 424 -8.28 5.41 -25.99
C LYS A 424 -8.68 6.17 -24.73
N THR A 425 -8.46 7.48 -24.77
CA THR A 425 -9.06 8.44 -23.85
C THR A 425 -10.56 8.65 -24.14
N HIS A 426 -11.31 8.95 -23.08
CA HIS A 426 -12.67 9.50 -23.16
C HIS A 426 -12.72 10.78 -22.34
N ASP A 427 -13.22 11.85 -22.96
CA ASP A 427 -13.48 13.14 -22.30
C ASP A 427 -14.91 13.17 -21.72
N ALA A 428 -15.18 14.15 -20.85
CA ALA A 428 -16.47 14.33 -20.19
C ALA A 428 -17.01 13.05 -19.48
N VAL A 429 -16.11 12.28 -18.85
CA VAL A 429 -16.49 11.17 -17.96
C VAL A 429 -17.13 11.76 -16.70
N PRO A 430 -18.38 11.38 -16.34
CA PRO A 430 -19.04 11.90 -15.14
C PRO A 430 -18.24 11.62 -13.87
N ALA A 431 -18.00 12.67 -13.10
CA ALA A 431 -17.28 12.65 -11.83
C ALA A 431 -17.97 13.55 -10.79
N PRO A 432 -19.28 13.34 -10.49
CA PRO A 432 -20.01 14.15 -9.52
C PRO A 432 -19.41 14.02 -8.11
N LEU A 433 -19.78 14.90 -7.17
CA LEU A 433 -19.15 14.91 -5.85
C LEU A 433 -19.46 13.64 -5.02
N GLU A 434 -20.44 12.85 -5.43
CA GLU A 434 -20.80 11.53 -4.89
C GLU A 434 -19.69 10.48 -5.10
N TYR A 435 -18.94 10.51 -6.21
CA TYR A 435 -17.89 9.52 -6.49
C TYR A 435 -16.76 10.06 -7.38
N SER A 436 -15.57 9.46 -7.26
CA SER A 436 -14.49 9.60 -8.26
C SER A 436 -14.61 8.43 -9.27
N PRO A 437 -14.34 8.62 -10.58
CA PRO A 437 -14.54 7.57 -11.58
C PRO A 437 -13.72 6.30 -11.30
N VAL A 438 -14.40 5.15 -11.32
CA VAL A 438 -13.81 3.82 -11.16
C VAL A 438 -14.41 2.89 -12.21
N PHE A 439 -13.56 2.07 -12.82
CA PHE A 439 -13.91 1.20 -13.94
C PHE A 439 -13.48 -0.23 -13.67
N GLN A 440 -14.40 -1.20 -13.80
CA GLN A 440 -14.06 -2.61 -13.83
C GLN A 440 -13.69 -3.03 -15.25
N ARG A 441 -12.56 -3.74 -15.38
CA ARG A 441 -12.04 -4.26 -16.65
C ARG A 441 -12.90 -5.41 -17.16
N GLY A 442 -13.24 -5.41 -18.44
CA GLY A 442 -13.79 -6.61 -19.08
C GLY A 442 -12.78 -7.74 -19.08
N GLY A 443 -13.25 -8.96 -18.82
CA GLY A 443 -12.42 -10.12 -18.57
C GLY A 443 -12.18 -10.42 -17.09
N SER A 444 -12.85 -9.73 -16.14
CA SER A 444 -12.57 -9.84 -14.70
C SER A 444 -13.75 -10.37 -13.85
N VAL A 445 -13.43 -11.03 -12.74
CA VAL A 445 -14.39 -11.46 -11.70
C VAL A 445 -13.93 -10.95 -10.32
N LEU A 446 -14.71 -10.04 -9.73
CA LEU A 446 -14.40 -9.39 -8.44
C LEU A 446 -15.23 -9.96 -7.28
N PRO A 447 -14.61 -10.53 -6.23
CA PRO A 447 -15.32 -10.92 -5.01
C PRO A 447 -15.53 -9.72 -4.07
N ARG A 448 -16.78 -9.45 -3.66
CA ARG A 448 -17.14 -8.38 -2.72
C ARG A 448 -18.17 -8.80 -1.66
N LYS A 449 -18.11 -8.20 -0.45
CA LYS A 449 -19.05 -8.43 0.65
C LYS A 449 -20.01 -7.23 0.79
N ASN A 450 -21.17 -7.29 0.13
CA ASN A 450 -22.15 -6.18 0.17
C ASN A 450 -22.78 -5.96 1.56
N ARG A 451 -22.70 -6.94 2.47
CA ARG A 451 -23.14 -6.85 3.87
C ARG A 451 -22.14 -6.06 4.71
N VAL A 452 -21.91 -4.79 4.35
CA VAL A 452 -20.93 -3.94 5.05
C VAL A 452 -21.34 -3.68 6.50
N ARG A 453 -20.43 -4.01 7.44
CA ARG A 453 -20.58 -3.81 8.89
C ARG A 453 -19.57 -2.78 9.42
N ARG A 454 -19.57 -2.58 10.74
CA ARG A 454 -18.71 -1.62 11.46
C ARG A 454 -17.21 -2.00 11.55
N SER A 455 -16.82 -3.20 11.12
CA SER A 455 -15.42 -3.68 11.16
C SER A 455 -15.26 -4.95 10.31
N SER A 456 -14.05 -5.20 9.80
CA SER A 456 -13.71 -6.37 8.97
C SER A 456 -13.96 -7.70 9.67
N VAL A 457 -13.56 -7.81 10.95
CA VAL A 457 -13.76 -9.00 11.80
C VAL A 457 -15.21 -9.49 11.81
N LEU A 458 -16.18 -8.57 11.82
CA LEU A 458 -17.61 -8.91 11.78
C LEU A 458 -18.10 -9.34 10.39
N MET A 459 -17.35 -9.00 9.34
CA MET A 459 -17.61 -9.38 7.94
C MET A 459 -16.87 -10.66 7.51
N LYS A 460 -15.94 -11.21 8.33
CA LYS A 460 -15.14 -12.41 7.99
C LYS A 460 -15.99 -13.55 7.42
N ASN A 461 -17.10 -13.88 8.09
CA ASN A 461 -18.01 -14.96 7.71
C ASN A 461 -19.25 -14.51 6.90
N ASP A 462 -19.32 -13.25 6.43
CA ASP A 462 -20.40 -12.83 5.54
C ASP A 462 -20.24 -13.42 4.12
N PRO A 463 -21.35 -13.74 3.43
CA PRO A 463 -21.32 -14.21 2.05
C PRO A 463 -20.76 -13.19 1.05
N LEU A 464 -20.36 -13.73 -0.09
CA LEU A 464 -19.84 -12.98 -1.23
C LEU A 464 -20.91 -12.74 -2.29
N THR A 465 -20.81 -11.57 -2.92
CA THR A 465 -21.27 -11.31 -4.27
C THR A 465 -20.07 -11.37 -5.20
N LEU A 466 -20.17 -12.08 -6.32
CA LEU A 466 -19.16 -12.06 -7.38
C LEU A 466 -19.64 -11.12 -8.50
N VAL A 467 -18.84 -10.11 -8.86
CA VAL A 467 -19.14 -9.20 -9.97
C VAL A 467 -18.28 -9.58 -11.18
N VAL A 468 -18.92 -10.14 -12.19
CA VAL A 468 -18.34 -10.57 -13.46
C VAL A 468 -18.49 -9.46 -14.48
N ALA A 469 -17.38 -8.98 -15.05
CA ALA A 469 -17.39 -8.05 -16.18
C ALA A 469 -16.87 -8.77 -17.42
N LEU A 470 -17.73 -8.98 -18.42
CA LEU A 470 -17.40 -9.73 -19.63
C LEU A 470 -16.53 -8.88 -20.59
N ASP A 471 -15.54 -9.50 -21.22
CA ASP A 471 -14.78 -8.90 -22.32
C ASP A 471 -15.57 -8.93 -23.66
N SER A 472 -14.96 -8.44 -24.75
CA SER A 472 -15.55 -8.52 -26.10
C SER A 472 -15.84 -9.94 -26.60
N LYS A 473 -15.25 -10.98 -26.00
CA LYS A 473 -15.44 -12.40 -26.35
C LYS A 473 -16.51 -13.07 -25.48
N SER A 474 -17.12 -12.34 -24.56
CA SER A 474 -18.04 -12.88 -23.53
C SER A 474 -17.33 -13.76 -22.49
N GLN A 475 -16.07 -13.47 -22.16
CA GLN A 475 -15.27 -14.21 -21.19
C GLN A 475 -14.91 -13.35 -19.96
N ALA A 476 -14.65 -14.01 -18.82
CA ALA A 476 -14.08 -13.36 -17.63
C ALA A 476 -13.35 -14.34 -16.71
N HIS A 477 -12.34 -13.85 -15.99
CA HIS A 477 -11.53 -14.63 -15.04
C HIS A 477 -11.30 -13.86 -13.74
N GLY A 478 -11.11 -14.56 -12.63
CA GLY A 478 -10.74 -13.92 -11.37
C GLY A 478 -10.35 -14.93 -10.31
N SER A 479 -10.01 -14.46 -9.11
CA SER A 479 -9.58 -15.34 -8.02
C SER A 479 -10.07 -14.84 -6.66
N LEU A 480 -10.06 -15.75 -5.70
CA LEU A 480 -10.35 -15.49 -4.30
C LEU A 480 -9.35 -16.26 -3.43
N TYR A 481 -8.81 -15.58 -2.42
CA TYR A 481 -8.03 -16.17 -1.36
C TYR A 481 -8.80 -16.15 -0.03
N LEU A 482 -8.75 -17.24 0.73
CA LEU A 482 -9.39 -17.39 2.04
C LEU A 482 -8.43 -18.08 3.03
N ASP A 483 -8.15 -17.42 4.15
CA ASP A 483 -7.53 -17.99 5.35
C ASP A 483 -8.32 -17.51 6.59
N ASP A 484 -7.73 -17.59 7.78
CA ASP A 484 -8.36 -17.06 9.00
C ASP A 484 -8.27 -15.53 9.17
N GLU A 485 -7.82 -14.79 8.16
CA GLU A 485 -7.61 -13.34 8.18
C GLU A 485 -6.62 -12.83 9.28
N GLN A 486 -5.98 -13.71 10.07
CA GLN A 486 -5.27 -13.31 11.30
C GLN A 486 -3.89 -13.94 11.56
N SER A 487 -3.67 -15.23 11.29
CA SER A 487 -2.54 -16.01 11.85
C SER A 487 -1.45 -16.36 10.84
N PHE A 488 -0.41 -17.08 11.28
CA PHE A 488 0.61 -17.70 10.41
C PHE A 488 0.24 -19.11 9.93
N ALA A 489 -0.97 -19.61 10.21
CA ALA A 489 -1.39 -20.94 9.79
C ALA A 489 -1.40 -21.12 8.25
N TYR A 490 -1.65 -20.06 7.48
CA TYR A 490 -1.52 -20.08 6.02
C TYR A 490 -0.11 -20.43 5.53
N GLU A 491 0.92 -20.12 6.31
CA GLU A 491 2.33 -20.31 5.97
C GLU A 491 2.86 -21.62 6.58
N LYS A 492 2.65 -21.83 7.88
CA LYS A 492 3.21 -22.98 8.61
C LYS A 492 2.41 -24.26 8.39
N ASP A 493 1.08 -24.15 8.35
CA ASP A 493 0.17 -25.30 8.21
C ASP A 493 -0.47 -25.36 6.81
N SER A 494 -0.03 -24.49 5.88
CA SER A 494 -0.66 -24.27 4.56
C SER A 494 -2.18 -24.00 4.62
N ALA A 495 -2.70 -23.54 5.76
CA ALA A 495 -4.12 -23.47 6.10
C ALA A 495 -4.85 -22.28 5.42
N PHE A 496 -4.91 -22.33 4.10
CA PHE A 496 -5.69 -21.44 3.25
C PHE A 496 -6.45 -22.24 2.18
N THR A 497 -7.35 -21.56 1.47
CA THR A 497 -8.02 -22.06 0.27
C THR A 497 -7.90 -21.01 -0.83
N GLN A 498 -7.49 -21.44 -2.02
CA GLN A 498 -7.35 -20.57 -3.19
C GLN A 498 -8.28 -21.03 -4.32
N VAL A 499 -9.06 -20.09 -4.83
CA VAL A 499 -10.13 -20.31 -5.80
C VAL A 499 -9.82 -19.54 -7.07
N GLN A 500 -10.11 -20.13 -8.22
CA GLN A 500 -10.11 -19.49 -9.53
C GLN A 500 -11.52 -19.54 -10.11
N TYR A 501 -11.97 -18.43 -10.69
CA TYR A 501 -13.22 -18.32 -11.41
C TYR A 501 -12.92 -18.16 -12.90
N ALA A 502 -13.64 -18.90 -13.73
CA ALA A 502 -13.69 -18.72 -15.17
C ALA A 502 -15.15 -18.58 -15.60
N VAL A 503 -15.42 -17.70 -16.57
CA VAL A 503 -16.73 -17.43 -17.15
C VAL A 503 -16.58 -17.36 -18.67
N ASP A 504 -17.51 -17.97 -19.37
CA ASP A 504 -17.66 -17.88 -20.82
C ASP A 504 -19.16 -17.88 -21.20
N ARG A 505 -19.51 -18.40 -22.38
CA ARG A 505 -20.90 -18.48 -22.84
C ARG A 505 -21.67 -19.67 -22.28
N ASP A 506 -20.99 -20.73 -21.89
CA ASP A 506 -21.64 -21.96 -21.41
C ASP A 506 -21.88 -21.90 -19.89
N GLY A 507 -21.14 -21.04 -19.18
CA GLY A 507 -21.38 -20.85 -17.75
C GLY A 507 -20.32 -20.05 -16.98
N MET A 508 -20.34 -20.24 -15.66
CA MET A 508 -19.32 -19.82 -14.71
C MET A 508 -18.87 -21.01 -13.87
N THR A 509 -17.56 -21.28 -13.81
CA THR A 509 -16.98 -22.37 -13.01
C THR A 509 -16.05 -21.82 -11.92
N SER A 510 -16.22 -22.35 -10.72
CA SER A 510 -15.32 -22.21 -9.56
C SER A 510 -14.42 -23.44 -9.47
N THR A 511 -13.11 -23.24 -9.59
CA THR A 511 -12.08 -24.28 -9.46
C THR A 511 -11.24 -24.00 -8.22
N ILE A 512 -11.08 -25.02 -7.37
CA ILE A 512 -10.22 -24.93 -6.19
C ILE A 512 -8.80 -25.37 -6.55
N VAL A 513 -7.84 -24.46 -6.40
CA VAL A 513 -6.41 -24.68 -6.69
C VAL A 513 -5.66 -25.22 -5.48
N HIS A 514 -6.04 -24.79 -4.28
CA HIS A 514 -5.55 -25.31 -3.01
C HIS A 514 -6.70 -25.34 -2.00
N LYS A 515 -6.78 -26.37 -1.16
CA LYS A 515 -7.89 -26.56 -0.20
C LYS A 515 -7.43 -27.12 1.15
N GLN A 516 -7.07 -26.24 2.06
CA GLN A 516 -6.66 -26.59 3.42
C GLN A 516 -7.27 -25.66 4.49
N PHE A 517 -8.17 -24.76 4.09
CA PHE A 517 -8.99 -23.94 4.99
C PHE A 517 -10.49 -24.13 4.75
N VAL A 518 -11.22 -24.46 5.82
CA VAL A 518 -12.69 -24.58 5.80
C VAL A 518 -13.31 -23.21 6.09
N SER A 519 -14.08 -22.70 5.13
CA SER A 519 -14.76 -21.40 5.26
C SER A 519 -16.28 -21.56 5.23
N ALA A 520 -16.97 -20.84 6.11
CA ALA A 520 -18.43 -20.71 6.11
C ALA A 520 -18.95 -19.65 5.13
N VAL A 521 -18.05 -18.96 4.41
CA VAL A 521 -18.42 -17.98 3.38
C VAL A 521 -19.05 -18.70 2.18
N TRP A 522 -20.18 -18.18 1.72
CA TRP A 522 -20.97 -18.73 0.61
C TRP A 522 -21.31 -17.65 -0.42
N ILE A 523 -21.73 -18.04 -1.62
CA ILE A 523 -22.06 -17.11 -2.70
C ILE A 523 -23.56 -16.75 -2.63
N GLU A 524 -23.87 -15.53 -2.19
CA GLU A 524 -25.27 -15.05 -2.11
C GLU A 524 -25.78 -14.48 -3.43
N ARG A 525 -24.90 -14.14 -4.37
CA ARG A 525 -25.24 -13.52 -5.65
C ARG A 525 -24.08 -13.58 -6.64
N VAL A 526 -24.39 -13.69 -7.93
CA VAL A 526 -23.48 -13.29 -9.01
C VAL A 526 -24.13 -12.13 -9.76
N GLU A 527 -23.36 -11.12 -10.13
CA GLU A 527 -23.79 -9.99 -10.97
C GLU A 527 -22.91 -10.01 -12.22
N ILE A 528 -23.51 -10.17 -13.40
CA ILE A 528 -22.78 -10.32 -14.67
C ILE A 528 -23.11 -9.14 -15.57
N VAL A 529 -22.10 -8.41 -16.00
CA VAL A 529 -22.23 -7.20 -16.84
C VAL A 529 -21.60 -7.39 -18.21
N GLY A 530 -22.21 -6.80 -19.24
CA GLY A 530 -21.73 -6.85 -20.63
C GLY A 530 -22.48 -7.82 -21.57
N PHE A 531 -23.63 -8.36 -21.15
CA PHE A 531 -24.47 -9.24 -21.98
C PHE A 531 -25.13 -8.52 -23.18
N GLN A 532 -25.19 -7.19 -23.17
CA GLN A 532 -25.68 -6.33 -24.26
C GLN A 532 -27.07 -6.73 -24.76
N GLY A 533 -28.01 -6.95 -23.82
CA GLY A 533 -29.37 -7.40 -24.09
C GLY A 533 -29.53 -8.87 -24.46
N LYS A 534 -28.43 -9.63 -24.54
CA LYS A 534 -28.41 -11.07 -24.84
C LYS A 534 -28.02 -11.82 -23.57
N THR A 535 -29.00 -12.08 -22.71
CA THR A 535 -28.85 -12.94 -21.53
C THR A 535 -29.29 -14.37 -21.82
N PRO A 536 -28.74 -15.38 -21.12
CA PRO A 536 -29.34 -16.72 -21.11
C PRO A 536 -30.79 -16.69 -20.60
N SER A 537 -31.65 -17.54 -21.15
CA SER A 537 -33.03 -17.72 -20.70
C SER A 537 -33.14 -18.45 -19.36
N ARG A 538 -32.15 -19.27 -18.98
CA ARG A 538 -32.05 -19.89 -17.65
C ARG A 538 -30.60 -19.98 -17.17
N VAL A 539 -30.39 -19.83 -15.87
CA VAL A 539 -29.13 -20.16 -15.20
C VAL A 539 -29.40 -21.33 -14.24
N LEU A 540 -28.62 -22.41 -14.36
CA LEU A 540 -28.74 -23.62 -13.54
C LEU A 540 -27.47 -23.84 -12.70
N LEU A 541 -27.60 -24.51 -11.56
CA LEU A 541 -26.49 -25.19 -10.90
C LEU A 541 -26.13 -26.49 -11.65
N ALA A 542 -24.97 -27.07 -11.33
CA ALA A 542 -24.49 -28.34 -11.93
C ALA A 542 -25.47 -29.52 -11.77
N ASP A 543 -26.23 -29.55 -10.68
CA ASP A 543 -27.31 -30.52 -10.39
C ASP A 543 -28.61 -30.27 -11.20
N GLN A 544 -28.59 -29.30 -12.12
CA GLN A 544 -29.71 -28.79 -12.91
C GLN A 544 -30.76 -27.98 -12.10
N THR A 545 -30.51 -27.67 -10.83
CA THR A 545 -31.38 -26.79 -10.04
C THR A 545 -31.40 -25.38 -10.66
N PRO A 546 -32.57 -24.85 -11.06
CA PRO A 546 -32.65 -23.51 -11.64
C PRO A 546 -32.52 -22.42 -10.57
N LEU A 547 -31.75 -21.39 -10.90
CA LEU A 547 -31.60 -20.20 -10.06
C LEU A 547 -32.53 -19.07 -10.53
N GLU A 548 -33.01 -18.29 -9.57
CA GLU A 548 -33.76 -17.07 -9.85
C GLU A 548 -32.80 -16.02 -10.45
N THR A 549 -33.22 -15.39 -11.56
CA THR A 549 -32.44 -14.34 -12.22
C THR A 549 -33.28 -13.11 -12.49
N GLN A 550 -32.62 -11.95 -12.50
CA GLN A 550 -33.21 -10.66 -12.87
C GLN A 550 -32.23 -9.90 -13.76
N TYR A 551 -32.67 -9.50 -14.96
CA TYR A 551 -31.87 -8.66 -15.85
C TYR A 551 -32.29 -7.18 -15.74
N ASP A 552 -31.31 -6.30 -15.56
CA ASP A 552 -31.46 -4.85 -15.67
C ASP A 552 -30.92 -4.41 -17.03
N ALA A 553 -31.84 -4.10 -17.96
CA ALA A 553 -31.51 -3.68 -19.32
C ALA A 553 -30.97 -2.25 -19.43
N VAL A 554 -31.05 -1.43 -18.38
CA VAL A 554 -30.50 -0.06 -18.35
C VAL A 554 -29.02 -0.09 -17.95
N ARG A 555 -28.67 -0.96 -16.98
CA ARG A 555 -27.31 -1.14 -16.47
C ARG A 555 -26.56 -2.31 -17.13
N ASP A 556 -27.22 -3.07 -18.01
CA ASP A 556 -26.73 -4.30 -18.62
C ASP A 556 -26.22 -5.34 -17.60
N VAL A 557 -26.97 -5.55 -16.51
CA VAL A 557 -26.61 -6.45 -15.40
C VAL A 557 -27.58 -7.62 -15.31
N LEU A 558 -27.10 -8.85 -15.48
CA LEU A 558 -27.82 -10.06 -15.05
C LEU A 558 -27.46 -10.39 -13.60
N VAL A 559 -28.43 -10.35 -12.71
CA VAL A 559 -28.30 -10.76 -11.31
C VAL A 559 -28.77 -12.20 -11.16
N VAL A 560 -27.87 -13.11 -10.77
CA VAL A 560 -28.18 -14.48 -10.37
C VAL A 560 -28.32 -14.49 -8.84
N ARG A 561 -29.52 -14.80 -8.34
CA ARG A 561 -29.87 -14.67 -6.93
C ARG A 561 -29.64 -15.97 -6.16
N LYS A 562 -28.96 -15.88 -5.02
CA LYS A 562 -28.75 -16.95 -4.04
C LYS A 562 -28.27 -18.30 -4.63
N PRO A 563 -27.11 -18.36 -5.33
CA PRO A 563 -26.49 -19.64 -5.70
C PRO A 563 -26.29 -20.62 -4.54
N GLY A 564 -26.04 -20.12 -3.32
CA GLY A 564 -26.07 -20.92 -2.09
C GLY A 564 -24.83 -21.79 -1.84
N VAL A 565 -24.03 -22.04 -2.86
CA VAL A 565 -22.76 -22.78 -2.82
C VAL A 565 -21.71 -22.11 -1.91
N LEU A 566 -20.87 -22.93 -1.26
CA LEU A 566 -19.74 -22.41 -0.47
C LEU A 566 -18.67 -21.79 -1.38
N ALA A 567 -18.06 -20.70 -0.93
CA ALA A 567 -17.00 -20.01 -1.67
C ALA A 567 -15.70 -20.81 -1.73
N ALA A 568 -15.48 -21.74 -0.78
CA ALA A 568 -14.33 -22.63 -0.68
C ALA A 568 -14.52 -24.00 -1.37
N ASP A 569 -15.62 -24.17 -2.14
CA ASP A 569 -15.93 -25.38 -2.90
C ASP A 569 -15.88 -25.16 -4.41
N ALA A 570 -15.67 -26.25 -5.15
CA ALA A 570 -15.82 -26.26 -6.60
C ALA A 570 -17.31 -26.35 -6.96
N TRP A 571 -17.74 -25.55 -7.93
CA TRP A 571 -19.12 -25.49 -8.40
C TRP A 571 -19.19 -24.89 -9.80
N THR A 572 -20.27 -25.17 -10.53
CA THR A 572 -20.54 -24.58 -11.85
C THR A 572 -21.96 -24.05 -11.91
N LEU A 573 -22.12 -22.89 -12.52
CA LEU A 573 -23.37 -22.36 -13.05
C LEU A 573 -23.38 -22.58 -14.56
N HIS A 574 -24.45 -23.15 -15.11
CA HIS A 574 -24.64 -23.34 -16.55
C HIS A 574 -25.61 -22.31 -17.11
N PHE A 575 -25.30 -21.79 -18.29
CA PHE A 575 -26.14 -20.85 -19.03
C PHE A 575 -26.90 -21.59 -20.14
N GLN A 576 -28.24 -21.57 -20.07
CA GLN A 576 -29.10 -22.04 -21.16
C GLN A 576 -29.64 -20.82 -21.91
N TRP A 577 -29.46 -20.82 -23.23
CA TRP A 577 -29.76 -19.70 -24.12
C TRP A 577 -31.13 -19.87 -24.76
#